data_AF-A0A3Q0QZ59-F1
#
_entry.id   AF-A0A3Q0QZ59-F1
#
_cell.length_a   1.000
_cell.length_b   1.000
_cell.length_c   1.000
_cell.angle_alpha   90.00
_cell.angle_beta   90.00
_cell.angle_gamma   90.00
#
_symmetry.space_group_name_H-M   'P 1'
#
loop_
_entity.id
_entity.type
_entity.pdbx_description
1 polymer ?
#
loop_
_entity_poly.entity_id
_entity_poly.type
_entity_poly.pdbx_seq_one_letter_code
_entity_poly.pdbx_strand_id
1 'polypeptide(L)'
;MFPGQICVRDPRLHKDDLWHTHVDYEISLHTNCMCFRKKTSSVRRRYSEFVWLRHCLDSNLLLVSDTRELPKLPPWNPFFSLKNTEQVIQRMKGLQKFLEIVLHTPLLLSDSRLHLFLQSDLTITKIEKCALGKTRYTVAEAIQHSRGSNISRSEEKISSDSDCESPLFFQSPDGDPESFGCSENTSPLMEY
;
A
#
# COMPACT_ATOMS: atom_id res chain seq x y z
N MET A 1 -17.00 21.07 -6.55
CA MET A 1 -17.36 19.66 -6.83
C MET A 1 -16.11 18.95 -7.32
N PHE A 2 -15.89 17.69 -6.95
CA PHE A 2 -14.70 16.94 -7.40
C PHE A 2 -14.80 16.65 -8.90
N PRO A 3 -13.85 17.10 -9.74
CA PRO A 3 -13.93 16.91 -11.19
C PRO A 3 -13.28 15.58 -11.58
N GLY A 4 -13.98 14.48 -11.30
CA GLY A 4 -13.48 13.15 -11.63
C GLY A 4 -14.50 12.05 -11.36
N GLN A 5 -14.17 10.86 -11.84
CA GLN A 5 -14.95 9.66 -11.68
C GLN A 5 -14.14 8.60 -10.94
N ILE A 6 -14.79 7.89 -10.02
CA ILE A 6 -14.22 6.73 -9.36
C ILE A 6 -15.17 5.54 -9.51
N CYS A 7 -14.63 4.38 -9.88
CA CYS A 7 -15.39 3.15 -10.07
C CYS A 7 -14.78 2.04 -9.22
N VAL A 8 -15.64 1.23 -8.58
CA VAL A 8 -15.24 -0.01 -7.90
C VAL A 8 -15.82 -1.18 -8.67
N ARG A 9 -14.98 -2.10 -9.15
CA ARG A 9 -15.38 -3.15 -10.09
C ARG A 9 -14.53 -4.41 -9.98
N ASP A 10 -14.84 -5.38 -10.84
CA ASP A 10 -14.04 -6.58 -11.07
C ASP A 10 -13.62 -7.30 -9.77
N PRO A 11 -14.58 -7.84 -9.01
CA PRO A 11 -14.30 -8.54 -7.76
C PRO A 11 -13.54 -9.84 -8.05
N ARG A 12 -12.38 -10.04 -7.41
CA ARG A 12 -11.57 -11.26 -7.59
C ARG A 12 -11.35 -11.98 -6.27
N LEU A 13 -11.36 -13.32 -6.34
CA LEU A 13 -10.93 -14.17 -5.24
C LEU A 13 -9.42 -14.37 -5.32
N HIS A 14 -8.73 -13.96 -4.27
CA HIS A 14 -7.33 -14.31 -4.05
C HIS A 14 -7.24 -15.46 -3.08
N LYS A 15 -6.32 -16.37 -3.36
CA LYS A 15 -5.95 -17.47 -2.48
C LYS A 15 -4.46 -17.27 -2.19
N ASP A 16 -4.18 -16.58 -1.08
CA ASP A 16 -2.81 -16.30 -0.68
C ASP A 16 -2.15 -17.60 -0.20
N ASP A 17 -2.86 -18.33 0.67
CA ASP A 17 -2.50 -19.66 1.18
C ASP A 17 -3.76 -20.57 1.29
N LEU A 18 -3.57 -21.85 1.63
CA LEU A 18 -4.65 -22.85 1.81
C LEU A 18 -5.81 -22.37 2.69
N TRP A 19 -5.58 -21.43 3.61
CA TRP A 19 -6.56 -20.90 4.57
C TRP A 19 -6.82 -19.40 4.43
N HIS A 20 -6.04 -18.70 3.59
CA HIS A 20 -6.12 -17.25 3.44
C HIS A 20 -6.70 -16.90 2.08
N THR A 21 -8.02 -16.99 2.00
CA THR A 21 -8.77 -16.50 0.85
C THR A 21 -9.38 -15.15 1.14
N HIS A 22 -9.23 -14.20 0.24
CA HIS A 22 -9.85 -12.89 0.39
C HIS A 22 -10.37 -12.36 -0.94
N VAL A 23 -11.23 -11.35 -0.87
CA VAL A 23 -11.81 -10.71 -2.04
C VAL A 23 -11.32 -9.28 -2.11
N ASP A 24 -10.78 -8.93 -3.27
CA ASP A 24 -10.43 -7.56 -3.60
C ASP A 24 -11.29 -7.03 -4.74
N TYR A 25 -11.19 -5.72 -4.94
CA TYR A 25 -11.91 -4.98 -5.96
C TYR A 25 -10.91 -4.11 -6.71
N GLU A 26 -11.09 -4.00 -8.03
CA GLU A 26 -10.43 -2.95 -8.79
C GLU A 26 -11.06 -1.60 -8.45
N ILE A 27 -10.23 -0.64 -8.05
CA ILE A 27 -10.60 0.76 -7.92
C ILE A 27 -9.95 1.49 -9.08
N SER A 28 -10.74 2.14 -9.92
CA SER A 28 -10.24 2.96 -11.00
C SER A 28 -10.67 4.41 -10.82
N LEU A 29 -9.68 5.29 -10.80
CA LEU A 29 -9.83 6.73 -10.65
C LEU A 29 -9.45 7.41 -11.96
N HIS A 30 -10.31 8.31 -12.44
CA HIS A 30 -10.00 9.24 -13.52
C HIS A 30 -10.37 10.66 -13.09
N THR A 31 -9.41 11.57 -13.03
CA THR A 31 -9.64 12.94 -12.59
C THR A 31 -8.64 13.91 -13.20
N ASN A 32 -9.07 15.17 -13.35
CA ASN A 32 -8.20 16.31 -13.64
C ASN A 32 -7.93 17.18 -12.39
N CYS A 33 -8.30 16.70 -11.20
CA CYS A 33 -8.08 17.40 -9.94
C CYS A 33 -6.58 17.47 -9.61
N MET A 34 -6.07 18.67 -9.30
CA MET A 34 -4.66 18.90 -8.97
C MET A 34 -4.23 18.30 -7.62
N CYS A 35 -5.17 17.87 -6.79
CA CYS A 35 -4.86 17.14 -5.56
C CYS A 35 -4.24 15.75 -5.85
N PHE A 36 -4.47 15.21 -7.06
CA PHE A 36 -4.00 13.88 -7.45
C PHE A 36 -2.79 13.94 -8.35
N ARG A 37 -1.81 13.07 -8.10
CA ARG A 37 -0.55 13.04 -8.87
C ARG A 37 -0.74 12.37 -10.23
N LYS A 38 -1.47 11.25 -10.28
CA LYS A 38 -1.86 10.61 -11.55
C LYS A 38 -3.26 11.05 -11.96
N LYS A 39 -3.44 11.36 -13.25
CA LYS A 39 -4.78 11.62 -13.84
C LYS A 39 -5.64 10.35 -13.89
N THR A 40 -4.98 9.21 -14.06
CA THR A 40 -5.60 7.89 -14.08
C THR A 40 -4.83 6.95 -13.17
N SER A 41 -5.54 6.20 -12.34
CA SER A 41 -4.96 5.08 -11.58
C SER A 41 -5.93 3.91 -11.56
N SER A 42 -5.38 2.70 -11.55
CA SER A 42 -6.11 1.48 -11.26
C SER A 42 -5.32 0.72 -10.19
N VAL A 43 -5.96 0.44 -9.06
CA VAL A 43 -5.37 -0.29 -7.93
C VAL A 43 -6.34 -1.34 -7.46
N ARG A 44 -5.86 -2.36 -6.75
CA ARG A 44 -6.72 -3.39 -6.18
C ARG A 44 -6.69 -3.34 -4.67
N ARG A 45 -7.87 -3.35 -4.04
CA ARG A 45 -8.02 -3.24 -2.59
C ARG A 45 -9.09 -4.17 -2.06
N ARG A 46 -8.84 -4.81 -0.91
CA ARG A 46 -9.81 -5.65 -0.20
C ARG A 46 -10.62 -4.84 0.82
N TYR A 47 -11.80 -5.34 1.19
CA TYR A 47 -12.72 -4.65 2.09
C TYR A 47 -12.07 -4.22 3.42
N SER A 48 -11.22 -5.05 4.03
CA SER A 48 -10.55 -4.69 5.28
C SER A 48 -9.61 -3.49 5.14
N GLU A 49 -9.07 -3.24 3.95
CA GLU A 49 -8.26 -2.03 3.71
C GLU A 49 -9.12 -0.77 3.60
N PHE A 50 -10.37 -0.88 3.12
CA PHE A 50 -11.31 0.23 3.22
C PHE A 50 -11.69 0.54 4.66
N VAL A 51 -11.85 -0.48 5.50
CA VAL A 51 -12.10 -0.30 6.94
C VAL A 51 -10.93 0.46 7.58
N TRP A 52 -9.70 0.03 7.30
CA TRP A 52 -8.50 0.74 7.74
C TRP A 52 -8.48 2.20 7.26
N LEU A 53 -8.69 2.43 5.95
CA LEU A 53 -8.70 3.78 5.38
C LEU A 53 -9.75 4.67 6.06
N ARG A 54 -10.95 4.14 6.30
CA ARG A 54 -12.01 4.85 7.00
C ARG A 54 -11.54 5.31 8.38
N HIS A 55 -10.93 4.43 9.17
CA HIS A 55 -10.40 4.80 10.50
C HIS A 55 -9.32 5.88 10.43
N CYS A 56 -8.43 5.81 9.45
CA CYS A 56 -7.41 6.84 9.24
C CYS A 56 -8.03 8.21 8.91
N LEU A 57 -9.02 8.25 8.04
CA LEU A 57 -9.70 9.49 7.63
C LEU A 57 -10.57 10.06 8.76
N ASP A 58 -11.25 9.20 9.51
CA ASP A 58 -12.09 9.59 10.64
C ASP A 58 -11.26 10.25 11.76
N SER A 59 -10.07 9.71 12.03
CA SER A 59 -9.12 10.29 12.98
C SER A 59 -8.75 11.73 12.62
N ASN A 60 -8.66 12.08 11.33
CA ASN A 60 -8.39 13.46 10.91
C ASN A 60 -9.60 14.38 11.05
N LEU A 61 -10.82 13.85 10.87
CA LEU A 61 -12.07 14.64 11.00
C LEU A 61 -12.36 15.01 12.45
N LEU A 62 -12.09 14.09 13.38
CA LEU A 62 -12.27 14.33 14.82
C LEU A 62 -11.39 15.46 15.35
N LEU A 63 -10.24 15.72 14.71
CA LEU A 63 -9.33 16.79 15.10
C LEU A 63 -9.77 18.19 14.65
N VAL A 64 -10.68 18.29 13.67
CA VAL A 64 -11.05 19.56 13.03
C VAL A 64 -12.46 20.05 13.43
N SER A 65 -13.22 19.23 14.18
CA SER A 65 -14.47 19.56 14.88
C SER A 65 -15.38 20.60 14.19
N ASP A 66 -16.31 20.10 13.37
CA ASP A 66 -17.74 20.44 13.39
C ASP A 66 -18.47 19.66 12.28
N THR A 67 -19.27 18.66 12.67
CA THR A 67 -20.44 18.16 11.89
C THR A 67 -20.22 17.56 10.48
N ARG A 68 -19.27 16.63 10.30
CA ARG A 68 -19.35 15.68 9.16
C ARG A 68 -18.98 14.26 9.58
N GLU A 69 -19.98 13.41 9.71
CA GLU A 69 -19.76 11.96 9.82
C GLU A 69 -19.19 11.43 8.50
N LEU A 70 -18.08 10.69 8.58
CA LEU A 70 -17.53 9.98 7.44
C LEU A 70 -18.54 8.94 6.93
N PRO A 71 -18.74 8.80 5.62
CA PRO A 71 -19.67 7.83 5.06
C PRO A 71 -19.45 6.43 5.63
N LYS A 72 -20.56 5.76 5.97
CA LYS A 72 -20.52 4.38 6.46
C LYS A 72 -20.12 3.46 5.30
N LEU A 73 -19.19 2.55 5.57
CA LEU A 73 -18.89 1.44 4.67
C LEU A 73 -20.08 0.46 4.64
N PRO A 74 -20.21 -0.36 3.57
CA PRO A 74 -21.09 -1.52 3.60
C PRO A 74 -20.84 -2.34 4.87
N PRO A 75 -21.88 -2.91 5.51
CA PRO A 75 -21.70 -3.69 6.72
C PRO A 75 -20.75 -4.88 6.46
N TRP A 76 -19.95 -5.20 7.47
CA TRP A 76 -19.18 -6.43 7.45
C TRP A 76 -20.15 -7.62 7.42
N ASN A 77 -19.86 -8.60 6.56
CA ASN A 77 -20.68 -9.79 6.39
C ASN A 77 -19.78 -11.03 6.53
N PRO A 78 -19.88 -11.80 7.62
CA PRO A 78 -19.09 -13.02 7.82
C PRO A 78 -19.43 -14.12 6.81
N PHE A 79 -20.64 -14.12 6.25
CA PHE A 79 -21.12 -15.08 5.25
C PHE A 79 -21.04 -14.51 3.84
N PHE A 80 -20.12 -13.57 3.59
CA PHE A 80 -19.93 -13.01 2.27
C PHE A 80 -19.46 -14.08 1.28
N SER A 81 -20.16 -14.20 0.16
CA SER A 81 -19.81 -15.15 -0.90
C SER A 81 -19.75 -14.45 -2.25
N LEU A 82 -18.64 -14.65 -2.99
CA LEU A 82 -18.53 -14.18 -4.37
C LEU A 82 -19.56 -14.80 -5.31
N LYS A 83 -20.14 -15.95 -4.94
CA LYS A 83 -21.20 -16.59 -5.72
C LYS A 83 -22.53 -15.85 -5.59
N ASN A 84 -22.72 -15.07 -4.53
CA ASN A 84 -23.91 -14.25 -4.35
C ASN A 84 -23.70 -12.90 -5.04
N THR A 85 -24.17 -12.79 -6.28
CA THR A 85 -24.01 -11.60 -7.12
C THR A 85 -24.62 -10.35 -6.49
N GLU A 86 -25.77 -10.46 -5.80
CA GLU A 86 -26.41 -9.34 -5.14
C GLU A 86 -25.55 -8.77 -4.00
N GLN A 87 -25.01 -9.64 -3.13
CA GLN A 87 -24.08 -9.22 -2.06
C GLN A 87 -22.84 -8.52 -2.61
N VAL A 88 -22.29 -9.05 -3.71
CA VAL A 88 -21.12 -8.49 -4.39
C VAL A 88 -21.43 -7.11 -4.96
N ILE A 89 -22.54 -6.97 -5.70
CA ILE A 89 -22.98 -5.70 -6.30
C ILE A 89 -23.25 -4.66 -5.22
N GLN A 90 -23.97 -5.02 -4.16
CA GLN A 90 -24.27 -4.11 -3.05
C GLN A 90 -22.99 -3.62 -2.36
N ARG A 91 -22.03 -4.53 -2.11
CA ARG A 91 -20.75 -4.17 -1.52
C ARG A 91 -19.98 -3.22 -2.44
N MET A 92 -19.86 -3.54 -3.72
CA MET A 92 -19.18 -2.66 -4.69
C MET A 92 -19.80 -1.27 -4.76
N LYS A 93 -21.14 -1.18 -4.85
CA LYS A 93 -21.87 0.10 -4.85
C LYS A 93 -21.59 0.92 -3.60
N GLY A 94 -21.62 0.31 -2.42
CA GLY A 94 -21.36 1.02 -1.18
C GLY A 94 -19.89 1.41 -0.99
N LEU A 95 -18.93 0.61 -1.48
CA LEU A 95 -17.52 0.99 -1.54
C LEU A 95 -17.29 2.17 -2.50
N GLN A 96 -17.93 2.17 -3.66
CA GLN A 96 -17.84 3.28 -4.61
C GLN A 96 -18.44 4.56 -4.01
N LYS A 97 -19.65 4.47 -3.44
CA LYS A 97 -20.31 5.60 -2.78
C LYS A 97 -19.48 6.18 -1.63
N PHE A 98 -18.83 5.33 -0.84
CA PHE A 98 -17.89 5.76 0.19
C PHE A 98 -16.77 6.62 -0.41
N LEU A 99 -16.10 6.13 -1.46
CA LEU A 99 -15.01 6.87 -2.10
C LEU A 99 -15.49 8.17 -2.77
N GLU A 100 -16.65 8.15 -3.44
CA GLU A 100 -17.25 9.35 -4.03
C GLU A 100 -17.43 10.44 -2.98
N ILE A 101 -17.99 10.13 -1.81
CA ILE A 101 -18.20 11.09 -0.73
C ILE A 101 -16.86 11.58 -0.15
N VAL A 102 -15.89 10.67 0.02
CA VAL A 102 -14.53 11.03 0.49
C VAL A 102 -13.88 12.03 -0.46
N LEU A 103 -13.94 11.78 -1.78
CA LEU A 103 -13.36 12.64 -2.81
C LEU A 103 -14.06 14.01 -2.91
N HIS A 104 -15.32 14.10 -2.49
CA HIS A 104 -16.06 15.36 -2.41
C HIS A 104 -15.80 16.17 -1.13
N THR A 105 -14.94 15.67 -0.23
CA THR A 105 -14.61 16.34 1.03
C THR A 105 -13.17 16.89 0.96
N PRO A 106 -12.98 18.20 0.75
CA PRO A 106 -11.65 18.79 0.52
C PRO A 106 -10.61 18.48 1.61
N LEU A 107 -11.03 18.44 2.88
CA LEU A 107 -10.15 18.12 4.00
C LEU A 107 -9.57 16.70 3.91
N LEU A 108 -10.29 15.74 3.33
CA LEU A 108 -9.80 14.36 3.19
C LEU A 108 -8.83 14.23 2.01
N LEU A 109 -8.91 15.13 1.04
CA LEU A 109 -8.01 15.17 -0.11
C LEU A 109 -6.59 15.62 0.25
N SER A 110 -6.34 16.14 1.45
CA SER A 110 -4.98 16.45 1.93
C SER A 110 -4.28 15.25 2.57
N ASP A 111 -5.00 14.15 2.84
CA ASP A 111 -4.42 12.97 3.50
C ASP A 111 -3.59 12.12 2.51
N SER A 112 -2.29 11.98 2.77
CA SER A 112 -1.38 11.19 1.95
C SER A 112 -1.75 9.71 1.89
N ARG A 113 -2.37 9.15 2.94
CA ARG A 113 -2.83 7.75 2.98
C ARG A 113 -3.93 7.51 1.97
N LEU A 114 -4.83 8.47 1.74
CA LEU A 114 -5.85 8.38 0.70
C LEU A 114 -5.22 8.31 -0.70
N HIS A 115 -4.23 9.16 -0.97
CA HIS A 115 -3.52 9.17 -2.26
C HIS A 115 -2.76 7.87 -2.51
N LEU A 116 -2.04 7.39 -1.51
CA LEU A 116 -1.33 6.11 -1.59
C LEU A 116 -2.29 4.94 -1.77
N PHE A 117 -3.44 4.96 -1.07
CA PHE A 117 -4.46 3.93 -1.21
C PHE A 117 -5.02 3.85 -2.63
N LEU A 118 -5.27 5.00 -3.28
CA LEU A 118 -5.90 5.11 -4.60
C LEU A 118 -4.91 5.05 -5.78
N GLN A 119 -3.64 5.38 -5.57
CA GLN A 119 -2.66 5.58 -6.64
C GLN A 119 -1.39 4.73 -6.51
N SER A 120 -1.28 3.86 -5.50
CA SER A 120 -0.14 2.96 -5.33
C SER A 120 -0.56 1.52 -4.98
N ASP A 121 0.34 0.57 -5.28
CA ASP A 121 0.19 -0.85 -4.94
C ASP A 121 0.75 -1.18 -3.54
N LEU A 122 1.00 -0.17 -2.71
CA LEU A 122 1.55 -0.37 -1.37
C LEU A 122 0.54 -1.06 -0.45
N THR A 123 1.03 -1.99 0.37
CA THR A 123 0.26 -2.55 1.49
C THR A 123 -0.02 -1.48 2.55
N ILE A 124 -1.08 -1.65 3.35
CA ILE A 124 -1.42 -0.74 4.46
C ILE A 124 -0.19 -0.38 5.30
N THR A 125 0.59 -1.37 5.73
CA THR A 125 1.76 -1.15 6.59
C THR A 125 2.80 -0.27 5.90
N LYS A 126 2.99 -0.41 4.59
CA LYS A 126 3.89 0.45 3.81
C LYS A 126 3.31 1.85 3.63
N ILE A 127 1.99 1.98 3.48
CA ILE A 127 1.31 3.28 3.43
C ILE A 127 1.50 4.05 4.73
N GLU A 128 1.28 3.40 5.89
CA GLU A 128 1.47 4.03 7.20
C GLU A 128 2.91 4.49 7.42
N LYS A 129 3.89 3.62 7.14
CA LYS A 129 5.31 3.98 7.23
C LYS A 129 5.63 5.17 6.31
N CYS A 130 5.12 5.18 5.09
CA CYS A 130 5.36 6.26 4.13
C CYS A 130 4.73 7.58 4.57
N ALA A 131 3.48 7.55 5.05
CA ALA A 131 2.78 8.72 5.56
C ALA A 131 3.47 9.33 6.80
N LEU A 132 4.14 8.49 7.61
CA LEU A 132 4.93 8.92 8.77
C LEU A 132 6.37 9.34 8.43
N GLY A 133 6.77 9.31 7.15
CA GLY A 133 8.16 9.61 6.74
C GLY A 133 9.18 8.54 7.15
N LYS A 134 8.74 7.31 7.42
CA LYS A 134 9.56 6.17 7.87
C LYS A 134 9.98 5.23 6.73
N THR A 135 9.91 5.68 5.48
CA THR A 135 10.35 4.94 4.28
C THR A 135 11.49 5.68 3.59
N ARG A 136 12.27 4.96 2.78
CA ARG A 136 13.34 5.57 1.96
C ARG A 136 12.82 6.34 0.74
N TYR A 137 11.54 6.18 0.43
CA TYR A 137 10.85 6.88 -0.65
C TYR A 137 9.73 7.76 -0.09
N THR A 138 9.42 8.81 -0.82
CA THR A 138 8.33 9.76 -0.58
C THR A 138 6.99 9.24 -1.11
N VAL A 139 5.90 9.89 -0.71
CA VAL A 139 4.55 9.64 -1.26
C VAL A 139 4.55 9.80 -2.78
N ALA A 140 5.24 10.81 -3.30
CA ALA A 140 5.32 11.12 -4.72
C ALA A 140 6.01 10.00 -5.52
N GLU A 141 7.14 9.51 -5.02
CA GLU A 141 7.90 8.41 -5.62
C GLU A 141 7.08 7.11 -5.60
N ALA A 142 6.46 6.79 -4.46
CA ALA A 142 5.59 5.61 -4.34
C ALA A 142 4.46 5.60 -5.37
N ILE A 143 3.83 6.76 -5.61
CA ILE A 143 2.77 6.88 -6.61
C ILE A 143 3.35 6.79 -8.02
N GLN A 144 4.50 7.41 -8.29
CA GLN A 144 5.12 7.39 -9.62
C GLN A 144 5.50 5.98 -10.07
N HIS A 145 6.08 5.18 -9.18
CA HIS A 145 6.54 3.83 -9.45
C HIS A 145 5.44 2.75 -9.42
N SER A 146 4.20 3.09 -9.05
CA SER A 146 3.11 2.11 -9.03
C SER A 146 2.73 1.62 -10.43
N ARG A 147 2.41 0.33 -10.53
CA ARG A 147 2.20 -0.39 -11.80
C ARG A 147 0.83 0.01 -12.36
N GLY A 148 0.80 1.09 -13.14
CA GLY A 148 -0.46 1.58 -13.73
C GLY A 148 -0.30 2.64 -14.80
N SER A 149 0.92 2.98 -15.21
CA SER A 149 1.14 3.88 -16.34
C SER A 149 1.24 3.04 -17.62
N ASN A 150 0.19 3.04 -18.44
CA ASN A 150 0.39 2.90 -19.89
C ASN A 150 1.08 4.19 -20.37
N ILE A 151 2.38 4.28 -20.12
CA ILE A 151 3.29 5.10 -20.88
C ILE A 151 4.18 4.10 -21.60
N SER A 152 4.12 4.15 -22.93
CA SER A 152 5.07 3.50 -23.83
C SER A 152 6.46 3.54 -23.19
N ARG A 153 7.03 2.36 -22.97
CA ARG A 153 8.41 2.18 -22.56
C ARG A 153 9.30 2.72 -23.68
N SER A 154 9.56 4.02 -23.70
CA SER A 154 10.75 4.55 -24.33
C SER A 154 11.92 4.01 -23.51
N GLU A 155 12.82 3.29 -24.16
CA GLU A 155 13.99 2.71 -23.53
C GLU A 155 14.88 3.80 -22.96
N GLU A 156 14.81 4.01 -21.65
CA GLU A 156 15.90 4.59 -20.89
C GLU A 156 16.47 3.51 -19.98
N LYS A 157 17.71 3.10 -20.31
CA LYS A 157 18.54 2.21 -19.51
C LYS A 157 18.70 2.82 -18.12
N ILE A 158 18.06 2.21 -17.12
CA ILE A 158 18.42 2.37 -15.72
C ILE A 158 18.96 1.03 -15.26
N SER A 159 20.20 1.07 -14.78
CA SER A 159 20.98 -0.05 -14.30
C SER A 159 20.18 -0.86 -13.27
N SER A 160 20.12 -2.16 -13.50
CA SER A 160 19.61 -3.12 -12.54
C SER A 160 20.64 -3.27 -11.43
N ASP A 161 20.39 -2.69 -10.26
CA ASP A 161 21.00 -3.17 -9.02
C ASP A 161 20.17 -4.35 -8.53
N SER A 162 20.79 -5.52 -8.63
CA SER A 162 20.31 -6.83 -8.21
C SER A 162 20.70 -7.03 -6.75
N ASP A 163 19.73 -7.15 -5.85
CA ASP A 163 19.98 -7.69 -4.51
C ASP A 163 20.01 -9.24 -4.61
N CYS A 164 21.14 -9.76 -5.12
CA CYS A 164 21.50 -11.16 -4.99
C CYS A 164 22.49 -11.30 -3.83
N GLU A 165 21.98 -11.68 -2.66
CA GLU A 165 22.78 -12.24 -1.58
C GLU A 165 23.53 -13.47 -2.09
N SER A 166 24.87 -13.44 -2.04
CA SER A 166 25.71 -14.63 -2.08
C SER A 166 27.00 -14.37 -1.30
N PRO A 167 27.53 -15.38 -0.57
CA PRO A 167 28.56 -15.18 0.44
C PRO A 167 29.93 -14.98 -0.21
N LEU A 168 30.67 -13.98 0.28
CA LEU A 168 32.03 -13.68 -0.13
C LEU A 168 32.98 -14.83 0.25
N PHE A 169 33.37 -15.64 -0.74
CA PHE A 169 34.62 -16.39 -0.69
C PHE A 169 35.74 -15.45 -1.10
N PHE A 170 36.52 -14.98 -0.13
CA PHE A 170 37.80 -14.32 -0.40
C PHE A 170 38.87 -15.40 -0.64
N GLN A 171 39.40 -15.44 -1.86
CA GLN A 171 40.63 -16.16 -2.18
C GLN A 171 41.75 -15.12 -2.30
N SER A 172 42.64 -15.09 -1.30
CA SER A 172 43.83 -14.25 -1.29
C SER A 172 44.94 -14.87 -2.15
N PRO A 173 45.75 -14.07 -2.87
CA PRO A 173 47.08 -14.48 -3.28
C PRO A 173 48.18 -13.78 -2.47
N ASP A 174 49.06 -14.63 -1.94
CA ASP A 174 50.48 -14.44 -1.65
C ASP A 174 50.95 -13.53 -0.50
N GLY A 175 51.60 -14.17 0.49
CA GLY A 175 52.54 -13.56 1.44
C GLY A 175 52.70 -14.31 2.77
N ASP A 176 53.65 -15.25 2.85
CA ASP A 176 54.25 -15.74 4.12
C ASP A 176 55.56 -14.97 4.40
N PRO A 177 56.18 -15.03 5.60
CA PRO A 177 55.68 -15.43 6.93
C PRO A 177 56.07 -14.40 8.03
N GLU A 178 55.31 -14.26 9.13
CA GLU A 178 55.91 -13.93 10.43
C GLU A 178 55.10 -14.51 11.60
N SER A 179 55.83 -15.19 12.48
CA SER A 179 55.39 -15.77 13.75
C SER A 179 54.96 -14.70 14.75
N PHE A 180 53.97 -14.99 15.60
CA PHE A 180 54.05 -14.85 17.06
C PHE A 180 52.79 -15.49 17.68
N GLY A 181 52.98 -16.50 18.53
CA GLY A 181 51.90 -17.13 19.28
C GLY A 181 51.48 -16.32 20.50
N CYS A 182 50.29 -16.59 21.05
CA CYS A 182 50.12 -17.29 22.34
C CYS A 182 48.63 -17.39 22.72
N SER A 183 48.26 -18.61 23.12
CA SER A 183 47.31 -19.00 24.18
C SER A 183 45.81 -18.68 24.10
N GLU A 184 45.07 -19.79 24.06
CA GLU A 184 43.78 -20.03 24.69
C GLU A 184 43.67 -19.39 26.10
N ASN A 185 42.47 -18.92 26.45
CA ASN A 185 41.79 -19.47 27.62
C ASN A 185 40.28 -19.22 27.60
N THR A 186 39.61 -20.33 27.91
CA THR A 186 38.22 -20.65 28.20
C THR A 186 37.38 -19.64 29.01
N SER A 187 36.08 -19.64 28.65
CA SER A 187 34.82 -19.27 29.37
C SER A 187 34.75 -19.72 30.86
N PRO A 188 33.67 -19.51 31.67
CA PRO A 188 32.32 -18.98 31.39
C PRO A 188 31.63 -18.12 32.50
N LEU A 189 30.42 -17.64 32.17
CA LEU A 189 29.19 -17.40 32.97
C LEU A 189 29.25 -17.19 34.50
N MET A 190 28.55 -16.16 34.99
CA MET A 190 27.45 -16.24 35.99
C MET A 190 26.73 -14.88 36.09
N GLU A 191 25.40 -14.89 35.95
CA GLU A 191 24.37 -14.57 36.96
C GLU A 191 24.39 -13.14 37.51
N TYR A 192 23.28 -12.41 37.30
CA TYR A 192 22.27 -12.11 38.33
C TYR A 192 20.90 -11.91 37.68
#